data_AF-A0A7V6P123-F1
#
_entry.id   AF-A0A7V6P123-F1
#
_cell.length_a   1.000
_cell.length_b   1.000
_cell.length_c   1.000
_cell.angle_alpha   90.00
_cell.angle_beta   90.00
_cell.angle_gamma   90.00
#
_symmetry.space_group_name_H-M   'P 1'
#
loop_
_entity.id
_entity.type
_entity.pdbx_description
1 polymer ?
#
loop_
_entity_poly.entity_id
_entity_poly.type
_entity_poly.pdbx_seq_one_letter_code
_entity_poly.pdbx_strand_id
1 'polypeptide(L)'
;MLINSVIPKKEYVDFALNHINWILGINPRNLCMMKGIGTNNPRIRPGGTLDGCICHGIIADHEFDRPWLGIWMDDKLDWHKDYIAGYKIWAQGEALIRGTSCFMMGLSLLK
;
A
#
# COMPACT_ATOMS: atom_id res chain seq x y z
N MET A 1 -17.68 16.73 5.39
CA MET A 1 -16.84 17.27 4.30
C MET A 1 -16.74 16.19 3.24
N LEU A 2 -16.92 16.51 1.97
CA LEU A 2 -16.72 15.58 0.85
C LEU A 2 -15.36 15.86 0.22
N ILE A 3 -14.82 14.92 -0.55
CA ILE A 3 -13.64 15.22 -1.34
C ILE A 3 -13.93 16.42 -2.25
N ASN A 4 -12.95 17.30 -2.43
CA ASN A 4 -13.03 18.35 -3.46
C ASN A 4 -14.23 19.31 -3.24
N SER A 5 -14.50 19.67 -1.97
CA SER A 5 -15.69 20.43 -1.58
C SER A 5 -15.61 21.95 -1.77
N VAL A 6 -14.42 22.52 -1.98
CA VAL A 6 -14.26 23.98 -2.13
C VAL A 6 -14.62 24.43 -3.54
N ILE A 7 -14.06 23.77 -4.56
CA ILE A 7 -14.38 23.96 -5.97
C ILE A 7 -14.49 22.57 -6.60
N PRO A 8 -15.70 22.01 -6.72
CA PRO A 8 -15.89 20.66 -7.22
C PRO A 8 -15.43 20.49 -8.68
N LYS A 9 -14.44 19.62 -8.87
CA LYS A 9 -13.91 19.14 -10.15
C LYS A 9 -13.98 17.62 -10.27
N LYS A 10 -14.56 17.09 -11.34
CA LYS A 10 -14.69 15.64 -11.55
C LYS A 10 -13.32 14.97 -11.59
N GLU A 11 -12.32 15.62 -12.18
CA GLU A 11 -10.97 15.07 -12.37
C GLU A 11 -10.30 14.78 -11.02
N TYR A 12 -10.64 15.51 -9.96
CA TYR A 12 -10.08 15.28 -8.63
C TYR A 12 -10.69 14.06 -7.94
N VAL A 13 -11.98 13.80 -8.21
CA VAL A 13 -12.65 12.58 -7.73
C VAL A 13 -12.05 11.37 -8.44
N ASP A 14 -11.90 11.43 -9.76
CA ASP A 14 -11.28 10.36 -10.54
C ASP A 14 -9.83 10.10 -10.10
N PHE A 15 -9.06 11.17 -9.87
CA PHE A 15 -7.69 11.07 -9.37
C PHE A 15 -7.62 10.38 -7.99
N ALA A 16 -8.50 10.74 -7.06
CA ALA A 16 -8.55 10.12 -5.75
C ALA A 16 -8.99 8.65 -5.80
N LEU A 17 -9.97 8.32 -6.64
CA LEU A 17 -10.38 6.93 -6.89
C LEU A 17 -9.22 6.10 -7.44
N ASN A 18 -8.41 6.65 -8.33
CA ASN A 18 -7.23 5.96 -8.86
C ASN A 18 -6.18 5.64 -7.78
N HIS A 19 -6.05 6.47 -6.73
CA HIS A 19 -5.16 6.16 -5.61
C HIS A 19 -5.68 5.00 -4.75
N ILE A 20 -7.00 4.92 -4.55
CA ILE A 20 -7.61 3.78 -3.87
C ILE A 20 -7.48 2.52 -4.70
N ASN A 21 -7.76 2.60 -6.00
CA ASN A 21 -7.57 1.50 -6.94
C ASN A 21 -6.13 0.97 -6.92
N TRP A 22 -5.13 1.87 -6.89
CA TRP A 22 -3.72 1.49 -6.75
C TRP A 22 -3.46 0.67 -5.49
N ILE A 23 -3.97 1.12 -4.34
CA ILE A 23 -3.83 0.43 -3.05
C ILE A 23 -4.52 -0.95 -3.08
N LEU A 24 -5.67 -1.03 -3.73
CA LEU A 24 -6.52 -2.23 -3.75
C LEU A 24 -6.20 -3.23 -4.87
N GLY A 25 -5.14 -3.01 -5.67
CA GLY A 25 -4.65 -4.02 -6.60
C GLY A 25 -4.54 -3.60 -8.06
N ILE A 26 -5.04 -2.42 -8.45
CA ILE A 26 -4.84 -1.86 -9.79
C ILE A 26 -3.47 -1.18 -9.83
N ASN A 27 -2.43 -2.00 -9.73
CA ASN A 27 -1.04 -1.60 -9.79
C ASN A 27 -0.22 -2.63 -10.59
N PRO A 28 0.99 -2.30 -11.09
CA PRO A 28 1.82 -3.20 -11.91
C PRO A 28 2.22 -4.50 -11.23
N ARG A 29 2.05 -4.58 -9.90
CA ARG A 29 2.38 -5.76 -9.10
C ARG A 29 1.17 -6.65 -8.84
N ASN A 30 -0.03 -6.24 -9.28
CA ASN A 30 -1.29 -6.96 -9.12
C ASN A 30 -1.51 -7.49 -7.69
N LEU A 31 -1.28 -6.62 -6.70
CA LEU A 31 -1.37 -6.94 -5.28
C LEU A 31 -2.23 -5.93 -4.52
N CYS A 32 -3.07 -6.42 -3.62
CA CYS A 32 -3.79 -5.56 -2.69
C CYS A 32 -2.91 -5.28 -1.46
N MET A 33 -2.59 -4.02 -1.20
CA MET A 33 -1.72 -3.60 -0.08
C MET A 33 -2.46 -3.54 1.26
N MET A 34 -3.76 -3.84 1.29
CA MET A 34 -4.57 -3.90 2.51
C MET A 34 -4.72 -5.35 2.98
N LYS A 35 -4.19 -5.66 4.16
CA LYS A 35 -4.20 -7.02 4.70
C LYS A 35 -5.62 -7.58 4.83
N GLY A 36 -5.83 -8.81 4.37
CA GLY A 36 -7.10 -9.53 4.54
C GLY A 36 -8.19 -9.12 3.55
N ILE A 37 -7.89 -8.24 2.60
CA ILE A 37 -8.82 -7.78 1.56
C ILE A 37 -8.23 -8.07 0.18
N GLY A 38 -9.08 -8.50 -0.76
CA GLY A 38 -8.68 -8.75 -2.14
C GLY A 38 -7.79 -9.98 -2.30
N THR A 39 -6.89 -9.95 -3.27
CA THR A 39 -5.98 -11.05 -3.61
C THR A 39 -4.52 -10.60 -3.61
N ASN A 40 -3.60 -11.56 -3.54
CA ASN A 40 -2.15 -11.33 -3.60
C ASN A 40 -1.64 -10.34 -2.55
N ASN A 41 -2.20 -10.34 -1.34
CA ASN A 41 -1.70 -9.45 -0.29
C ASN A 41 -0.20 -9.69 -0.06
N PRO A 42 0.63 -8.63 0.01
CA PRO A 42 1.99 -8.79 0.46
C PRO A 42 1.95 -9.29 1.91
N ARG A 43 3.05 -9.89 2.37
CA ARG A 43 3.17 -10.19 3.79
C ARG A 43 3.33 -8.88 4.56
N ILE A 44 2.35 -8.57 5.41
CA ILE A 44 2.33 -7.33 6.20
C ILE A 44 2.67 -7.63 7.67
N ARG A 45 3.61 -6.87 8.25
CA ARG A 45 4.11 -7.00 9.62
C ARG A 45 3.93 -5.73 10.48
N PRO A 46 3.99 -5.78 11.83
CA PRO A 46 4.25 -6.95 12.68
C PRO A 46 3.21 -8.05 12.43
N GLY A 47 3.65 -9.31 12.46
CA GLY A 47 2.75 -10.45 12.33
C GLY A 47 1.69 -10.42 13.45
N GLY A 48 0.44 -10.76 13.15
CA GLY A 48 -0.71 -10.66 14.06
C GLY A 48 -2.04 -10.37 13.33
N THR A 49 -3.14 -10.21 14.05
CA THR A 49 -4.50 -9.89 13.55
C THR A 49 -4.68 -8.41 13.21
N LEU A 50 -3.82 -7.86 12.34
CA LEU A 50 -3.92 -6.49 11.82
C LEU A 50 -4.63 -6.46 10.45
N ASP A 51 -5.71 -7.23 10.33
CA ASP A 51 -6.51 -7.20 9.10
C ASP A 51 -7.10 -5.80 8.92
N GLY A 52 -7.08 -5.33 7.67
CA GLY A 52 -7.43 -3.97 7.30
C GLY A 52 -6.29 -2.95 7.40
N CYS A 53 -5.12 -3.30 7.93
CA CYS A 53 -3.95 -2.42 7.86
C CYS A 53 -3.34 -2.40 6.46
N ILE A 54 -2.77 -1.25 6.10
CA ILE A 54 -2.09 -1.02 4.83
C ILE A 54 -0.59 -0.97 5.06
N CYS A 55 0.19 -1.66 4.24
CA CYS A 55 1.65 -1.60 4.30
C CYS A 55 2.21 -0.33 3.64
N HIS A 56 3.52 -0.07 3.81
CA HIS A 56 4.21 1.00 3.08
C HIS A 56 4.00 0.91 1.56
N GLY A 57 4.12 -0.31 1.01
CA GLY A 57 3.76 -0.58 -0.37
C GLY A 57 4.91 -0.56 -1.36
N ILE A 58 4.57 -0.24 -2.61
CA ILE A 58 5.46 -0.31 -3.77
C ILE A 58 6.44 0.86 -3.76
N ILE A 59 7.72 0.57 -3.97
CA ILE A 59 8.80 1.55 -4.10
C ILE A 59 9.49 1.38 -5.47
N ALA A 60 10.37 2.30 -5.81
CA ALA A 60 11.32 2.17 -6.91
C ALA A 60 12.23 0.94 -6.72
N ASP A 61 12.64 0.26 -7.79
CA ASP A 61 13.82 -0.61 -7.75
C ASP A 61 15.11 0.24 -7.83
N HIS A 62 16.24 -0.32 -7.39
CA HIS A 62 17.51 0.44 -7.34
C HIS A 62 18.08 0.77 -8.71
N GLU A 63 17.78 -0.05 -9.73
CA GLU A 63 18.49 -0.02 -11.01
C GLU A 63 17.78 0.85 -12.06
N PHE A 64 16.45 0.86 -12.06
CA PHE A 64 15.66 1.45 -13.15
C PHE A 64 14.43 2.24 -12.68
N ASP A 65 14.29 2.50 -11.38
CA ASP A 65 13.15 3.21 -10.79
C ASP A 65 11.79 2.53 -11.09
N ARG A 66 11.79 1.21 -11.26
CA ARG A 66 10.57 0.46 -11.61
C ARG A 66 9.74 0.13 -10.37
N PRO A 67 8.39 0.08 -10.46
CA PRO A 67 7.54 -0.29 -9.36
C PRO A 67 7.88 -1.69 -8.83
N TRP A 68 8.35 -1.75 -7.59
CA TRP A 68 8.82 -2.96 -6.95
C TRP A 68 8.28 -3.14 -5.54
N LEU A 69 7.77 -4.34 -5.28
CA LEU A 69 7.42 -4.83 -3.96
C LEU A 69 7.82 -6.30 -3.90
N GLY A 70 8.73 -6.63 -2.98
CA GLY A 70 9.09 -7.99 -2.67
C GLY A 70 7.85 -8.75 -2.21
N ILE A 71 7.57 -9.91 -2.82
CA ILE A 71 6.52 -10.80 -2.34
C ILE A 71 7.18 -11.66 -1.26
N TRP A 72 7.18 -11.18 -0.02
CA TRP A 72 7.96 -11.75 1.07
C TRP A 72 7.35 -13.06 1.56
N MET A 73 7.66 -14.16 0.89
CA MET A 73 7.22 -15.50 1.28
C MET A 73 8.24 -16.27 2.14
N ASP A 74 9.48 -15.79 2.29
CA ASP A 74 10.49 -16.51 3.06
C ASP A 74 10.45 -16.12 4.55
N ASP A 75 10.08 -17.09 5.39
CA ASP A 75 10.09 -16.98 6.85
C ASP A 75 11.49 -16.88 7.46
N LYS A 76 12.54 -17.17 6.67
CA LYS A 76 13.93 -17.13 7.11
C LYS A 76 14.54 -15.74 7.08
N LEU A 77 13.87 -14.77 6.45
CA LEU A 77 14.38 -13.40 6.35
C LEU A 77 14.13 -12.62 7.65
N ASP A 78 15.18 -11.97 8.16
CA ASP A 78 15.11 -10.99 9.24
C ASP A 78 14.74 -9.61 8.68
N TRP A 79 13.53 -9.17 9.01
CA TRP A 79 12.89 -7.97 8.46
C TRP A 79 13.66 -6.67 8.73
N HIS A 80 14.42 -6.62 9.82
CA HIS A 80 15.19 -5.43 10.21
C HIS A 80 16.65 -5.51 9.77
N LYS A 81 17.18 -6.70 9.52
CA LYS A 81 18.59 -6.89 9.13
C LYS A 81 18.76 -7.05 7.63
N ASP A 82 17.88 -7.80 6.99
CA ASP A 82 18.04 -8.17 5.60
C ASP A 82 17.62 -7.05 4.65
N TYR A 83 18.20 -7.12 3.45
CA TYR A 83 17.90 -6.25 2.34
C TYR A 83 17.46 -7.11 1.15
N ILE A 84 16.46 -6.66 0.42
CA ILE A 84 16.14 -7.23 -0.89
C ILE A 84 16.03 -6.09 -1.88
N ALA A 85 16.67 -6.29 -3.03
CA ALA A 85 16.87 -5.26 -4.03
C ALA A 85 17.28 -3.96 -3.34
N GLY A 86 18.36 -3.98 -2.55
CA GLY A 86 18.93 -2.83 -1.86
C GLY A 86 18.07 -2.11 -0.80
N TYR A 87 16.84 -2.55 -0.52
CA TYR A 87 15.98 -1.96 0.50
C TYR A 87 15.79 -2.88 1.70
N LYS A 88 15.68 -2.27 2.88
CA LYS A 88 15.24 -2.98 4.08
C LYS A 88 13.82 -3.50 3.88
N ILE A 89 13.59 -4.76 4.26
CA ILE A 89 12.30 -5.44 4.08
C ILE A 89 11.14 -4.69 4.77
N TRP A 90 11.37 -4.17 5.98
CA TRP A 90 10.37 -3.40 6.72
C TRP A 90 9.88 -2.16 5.97
N ALA A 91 10.73 -1.53 5.15
CA ALA A 91 10.41 -0.29 4.44
C ALA A 91 9.24 -0.44 3.45
N GLN A 92 8.82 -1.67 3.16
CA GLN A 92 7.77 -1.99 2.22
C GLN A 92 6.61 -2.76 2.86
N GLY A 93 6.92 -3.78 3.67
CA GLY A 93 5.92 -4.69 4.23
C GLY A 93 5.46 -4.36 5.65
N GLU A 94 5.98 -3.31 6.29
CA GLU A 94 5.47 -2.89 7.60
C GLU A 94 4.10 -2.19 7.47
N ALA A 95 3.19 -2.48 8.40
CA ALA A 95 1.89 -1.84 8.52
C ALA A 95 2.07 -0.39 8.96
N LEU A 96 1.49 0.53 8.20
CA LEU A 96 1.59 1.96 8.48
C LEU A 96 0.25 2.51 8.96
N ILE A 97 0.17 2.86 10.24
CA ILE A 97 -1.03 3.50 10.82
C ILE A 97 -1.41 4.77 10.05
N ARG A 98 -0.42 5.57 9.65
CA ARG A 98 -0.65 6.81 8.90
C ARG A 98 -1.28 6.53 7.53
N GLY A 99 -0.77 5.55 6.80
CA GLY A 99 -1.29 5.16 5.48
C GLY A 99 -2.71 4.62 5.59
N THR A 100 -2.95 3.78 6.59
CA THR A 100 -4.28 3.25 6.92
C THR A 100 -5.27 4.37 7.24
N SER A 101 -4.90 5.33 8.08
CA SER A 101 -5.74 6.49 8.41
C SER A 101 -6.05 7.37 7.19
N CYS A 102 -5.08 7.64 6.33
CA CYS A 102 -5.30 8.40 5.10
C CYS A 102 -6.25 7.68 4.14
N PHE A 103 -6.13 6.36 4.02
CA PHE A 103 -7.01 5.55 3.20
C PHE A 103 -8.45 5.55 3.72
N MET A 104 -8.65 5.35 5.03
CA MET A 104 -9.97 5.43 5.65
C MET A 104 -10.62 6.79 5.44
N MET A 105 -9.84 7.88 5.56
CA MET A 105 -10.30 9.21 5.26
C MET A 105 -10.71 9.33 3.78
N GLY A 106 -9.88 8.86 2.85
CA GLY A 106 -10.18 8.86 1.42
C GLY A 106 -11.51 8.16 1.10
N LEU A 107 -11.70 6.95 1.61
CA LEU A 107 -12.95 6.20 1.46
C LEU A 107 -14.16 6.95 2.05
N SER A 108 -13.99 7.56 3.23
CA SER A 108 -15.08 8.27 3.91
C SER A 108 -15.53 9.54 3.17
N LEU A 109 -14.64 10.11 2.35
CA LEU A 109 -14.85 11.35 1.60
C LEU A 109 -15.35 11.12 0.16
N LEU A 110 -15.34 9.88 -0.34
CA LEU A 110 -15.73 9.49 -1.71
C LEU A 110 -17.22 9.13 -1.85
N LYS A 111 -18.07 9.72 -1.02
CA LYS A 111 -19.52 9.50 -1.06
C LYS A 111 -20.19 10.30 -2.17
#